data_AF-R9ML01-F1
#
_entry.id   AF-R9ML01-F1
#
_cell.length_a   1.000
_cell.length_b   1.000
_cell.length_c   1.000
_cell.angle_alpha   90.00
_cell.angle_beta   90.00
_cell.angle_gamma   90.00
#
_symmetry.space_group_name_H-M   'P 1'
#
loop_
_entity.id
_entity.type
_entity.pdbx_description
1 polymer ?
#
loop_
_entity_poly.entity_id
_entity_poly.type
_entity_poly.pdbx_seq_one_letter_code
_entity_poly.pdbx_strand_id
1 'polypeptide(L)'
;MAGLPYEIYYFSRNIEHVLHNIEDDLTDDEKESLAYEIAEKYGEHPDEFQELLYDESFHVSGTYRETWEFIMENGNSLKRYSNVSLFFEKLGIVLY
;
A
#
# COMPACT_ATOMS: atom_id res chain seq x y z
N MET A 1 -21.79 23.06 4.51
CA MET A 1 -20.40 22.96 4.00
C MET A 1 -20.41 21.91 2.91
N ALA A 2 -20.16 22.29 1.66
CA ALA A 2 -19.97 21.30 0.60
C ALA A 2 -18.53 20.77 0.75
N GLY A 3 -18.39 19.67 1.51
CA GLY A 3 -17.11 18.99 1.62
C GLY A 3 -16.82 18.24 0.31
N LEU A 4 -15.59 18.34 -0.18
CA LEU A 4 -15.12 17.43 -1.22
C LEU A 4 -15.14 16.02 -0.63
N PRO A 5 -15.78 15.03 -1.28
CA PRO A 5 -15.70 13.66 -0.82
C PRO A 5 -14.25 13.19 -0.94
N TYR A 6 -13.69 12.68 0.16
CA TYR A 6 -12.36 12.07 0.19
C TYR A 6 -12.44 10.72 0.89
N GLU A 7 -11.53 9.83 0.51
CA GLU A 7 -11.33 8.53 1.12
C GLU A 7 -9.87 8.40 1.51
N ILE A 8 -9.60 7.70 2.61
CA ILE A 8 -8.24 7.52 3.11
C ILE A 8 -7.92 6.03 2.98
N TYR A 9 -6.74 5.76 2.44
CA TYR A 9 -6.15 4.43 2.38
C TYR A 9 -4.78 4.47 3.04
N TYR A 10 -4.30 3.33 3.50
CA TYR A 10 -3.17 3.25 4.41
C TYR A 10 -2.13 2.22 4.00
N PHE A 11 -0.87 2.55 4.24
CA PHE A 11 0.26 1.63 4.26
C PHE A 11 0.84 1.64 5.67
N SER A 12 0.83 0.50 6.36
CA SER A 12 1.27 0.36 7.76
C SER A 12 2.78 0.54 7.97
N ARG A 13 3.59 0.28 6.94
CA ARG A 13 5.00 0.70 6.91
C ARG A 13 5.27 1.47 5.64
N ASN A 14 6.36 2.25 5.66
CA ASN A 14 6.82 2.94 4.47
C ASN A 14 6.99 1.94 3.31
N ILE A 15 6.73 2.42 2.10
CA ILE A 15 6.72 1.64 0.87
C ILE A 15 8.05 0.89 0.69
N GLU A 16 9.18 1.46 1.11
CA GLU A 16 10.47 0.76 1.07
C GLU A 16 10.51 -0.55 1.87
N HIS A 17 9.82 -0.63 3.01
CA HIS A 17 9.74 -1.85 3.82
C HIS A 17 8.75 -2.87 3.26
N VAL A 18 7.70 -2.39 2.58
CA VAL A 18 6.70 -3.23 1.92
C VAL A 18 7.28 -3.85 0.65
N LEU A 19 8.06 -3.09 -0.12
CA LEU A 19 8.53 -3.48 -1.45
C LEU A 19 9.94 -4.10 -1.47
N HIS A 20 10.83 -3.71 -0.56
CA HIS A 20 12.20 -4.21 -0.53
C HIS A 20 12.52 -5.13 0.66
N ASN A 21 11.53 -5.40 1.53
CA ASN A 21 11.67 -6.29 2.69
C ASN A 21 12.80 -5.87 3.68
N ILE A 22 13.24 -4.62 3.64
CA ILE A 22 14.26 -4.11 4.56
C ILE A 22 13.58 -3.86 5.91
N GLU A 23 14.21 -4.22 7.03
CA GLU A 23 13.66 -3.95 8.37
C GLU A 23 14.46 -2.89 9.15
N ASP A 24 15.64 -2.53 8.64
CA ASP A 24 16.57 -1.59 9.25
C ASP A 24 16.17 -0.12 9.02
N ASP A 25 16.69 0.77 9.87
CA ASP A 25 16.57 2.22 9.68
C ASP A 25 17.37 2.64 8.43
N LEU A 26 16.64 3.04 7.39
CA LEU A 26 17.22 3.53 6.15
C LEU A 26 17.55 5.02 6.26
N THR A 27 18.72 5.39 5.75
CA THR A 27 19.11 6.79 5.53
C THR A 27 18.23 7.43 4.46
N ASP A 28 18.20 8.76 4.42
CA ASP A 28 17.41 9.49 3.43
C ASP A 28 17.85 9.17 1.98
N ASP A 29 19.16 9.01 1.75
CA ASP A 29 19.72 8.64 0.44
C ASP A 29 19.28 7.23 0.00
N GLU A 30 19.26 6.27 0.94
CA GLU A 30 18.79 4.91 0.65
C GLU A 30 17.29 4.90 0.33
N LYS A 31 16.48 5.67 1.06
CA LYS A 31 15.05 5.81 0.75
C LYS A 31 14.82 6.41 -0.62
N GLU A 32 15.60 7.43 -1.00
CA GLU A 32 15.51 8.04 -2.33
C GLU A 32 15.86 7.02 -3.42
N SER A 33 16.94 6.24 -3.24
CA SER A 33 17.32 5.19 -4.17
C SER A 33 16.22 4.15 -4.37
N LEU A 34 15.61 3.66 -3.28
CA LEU A 34 14.53 2.66 -3.35
C LEU A 34 13.28 3.24 -4.03
N ALA A 35 12.96 4.52 -3.77
CA ALA A 35 11.87 5.20 -4.47
C ALA A 35 12.12 5.30 -5.98
N TYR A 36 13.36 5.58 -6.41
CA TYR A 36 13.72 5.55 -7.83
C TYR A 36 13.61 4.15 -8.43
N GLU A 37 14.05 3.11 -7.72
CA GLU A 37 13.93 1.71 -8.19
C GLU A 37 12.46 1.31 -8.42
N ILE A 38 11.57 1.70 -7.49
CA ILE A 38 10.12 1.47 -7.63
C ILE A 38 9.58 2.22 -8.84
N ALA A 39 9.94 3.49 -9.00
CA ALA A 39 9.47 4.32 -10.11
C ALA A 39 9.98 3.79 -11.46
N GLU A 40 11.23 3.33 -11.55
CA GLU A 40 11.80 2.73 -12.75
C GLU A 40 11.11 1.39 -13.08
N LYS A 41 10.90 0.53 -12.08
CA LYS A 41 10.29 -0.78 -12.27
C LYS A 41 8.83 -0.69 -12.72
N TYR A 42 8.05 0.18 -12.06
CA TYR A 42 6.59 0.20 -12.23
C TYR A 42 6.08 1.37 -13.07
N GLY A 43 6.92 2.35 -13.42
CA GLY A 43 6.50 3.54 -14.16
C GLY A 43 5.88 3.24 -15.52
N GLU A 44 6.42 2.25 -16.23
CA GLU A 44 5.88 1.75 -17.51
C GLU A 44 5.03 0.47 -17.34
N HIS A 45 4.91 -0.04 -16.11
CA HIS A 45 4.23 -1.29 -15.74
C HIS A 45 3.21 -1.07 -14.60
N PRO A 46 2.20 -0.21 -14.79
CA PRO A 46 1.23 0.13 -13.74
C PRO A 46 0.31 -1.05 -13.36
N ASP A 47 0.14 -2.02 -14.26
CA ASP A 47 -0.53 -3.29 -14.01
C ASP A 47 0.25 -4.15 -13.01
N GLU A 48 1.57 -4.30 -13.19
CA GLU A 48 2.41 -5.02 -12.23
C GLU A 48 2.42 -4.35 -10.84
N PHE A 49 2.34 -3.01 -10.80
CA PHE A 49 2.19 -2.28 -9.53
C PHE A 49 0.85 -2.57 -8.88
N GLN A 50 -0.20 -2.67 -9.68
CA GLN A 50 -1.51 -3.01 -9.17
C GLN A 50 -1.53 -4.48 -8.68
N GLU A 51 -0.90 -5.44 -9.35
CA GLU A 51 -0.78 -6.84 -8.88
C GLU A 51 -0.12 -6.91 -7.51
N LEU A 52 0.96 -6.16 -7.34
CA LEU A 52 1.70 -6.05 -6.09
C LEU A 52 0.80 -5.63 -4.92
N LEU A 53 -0.19 -4.76 -5.11
CA LEU A 53 -1.12 -4.35 -4.04
C LEU A 53 -2.00 -5.49 -3.50
N TYR A 54 -2.05 -6.63 -4.20
CA TYR A 54 -2.77 -7.84 -3.79
C TYR A 54 -1.85 -8.92 -3.22
N ASP A 55 -0.56 -8.64 -2.99
CA ASP A 55 0.36 -9.60 -2.37
C ASP A 55 -0.12 -9.98 -0.96
N GLU A 56 -0.29 -11.29 -0.74
CA GLU A 56 -0.85 -11.83 0.51
C GLU A 56 -0.06 -11.46 1.77
N SER A 57 1.22 -11.09 1.62
CA SER A 57 2.07 -10.71 2.76
C SER A 57 1.69 -9.36 3.37
N PHE A 58 0.95 -8.51 2.65
CA PHE A 58 0.48 -7.23 3.17
C PHE A 58 -0.94 -6.81 2.78
N HIS A 59 -1.54 -7.39 1.76
CA HIS A 59 -2.91 -7.08 1.36
C HIS A 59 -3.91 -7.35 2.50
N VAL A 60 -4.78 -6.38 2.80
CA VAL A 60 -5.90 -6.55 3.72
C VAL A 60 -7.21 -6.57 2.94
N SER A 61 -7.78 -7.76 2.81
CA SER A 61 -9.08 -7.96 2.17
C SER A 61 -10.23 -7.60 3.11
N GLY A 62 -11.36 -7.15 2.56
CA GLY A 62 -12.61 -6.94 3.29
C GLY A 62 -13.30 -5.64 2.88
N THR A 63 -14.34 -5.27 3.60
CA THR A 63 -14.95 -3.95 3.43
C THR A 63 -14.02 -2.85 3.92
N TYR A 64 -14.20 -1.62 3.42
CA TYR A 64 -13.46 -0.45 3.89
C TYR A 64 -13.40 -0.38 5.43
N ARG A 65 -14.52 -0.60 6.12
CA ARG A 65 -14.57 -0.61 7.59
C ARG A 65 -13.74 -1.73 8.21
N GLU A 66 -13.89 -2.97 7.73
CA GLU A 66 -13.19 -4.14 8.28
C GLU A 66 -11.68 -4.00 8.14
N THR A 67 -11.19 -3.47 7.01
CA THR A 67 -9.75 -3.25 6.81
C THR A 67 -9.18 -2.22 7.77
N TRP A 68 -9.92 -1.15 8.05
CA TRP A 68 -9.53 -0.14 9.03
C TRP A 68 -9.55 -0.67 10.46
N GLU A 69 -10.58 -1.44 10.84
CA GLU A 69 -10.64 -2.13 12.13
C GLU A 69 -9.42 -3.04 12.31
N PHE A 70 -9.11 -3.87 11.31
CA PHE A 70 -7.95 -4.75 11.34
C PHE A 70 -6.63 -3.99 11.49
N ILE A 71 -6.42 -2.91 10.72
CA ILE A 71 -5.18 -2.11 10.77
C ILE A 71 -4.99 -1.45 12.14
N MET A 72 -6.08 -0.97 12.76
CA MET A 72 -6.02 -0.28 14.05
C MET A 72 -5.85 -1.25 15.25
N GLU A 73 -6.15 -2.53 15.07
CA GLU A 73 -6.04 -3.53 16.13
C GLU A 73 -4.62 -4.08 16.31
N ASN A 74 -4.26 -4.40 17.54
CA ASN A 74 -3.11 -5.25 17.90
C ASN A 74 -1.76 -4.86 17.26
N GLY A 75 -1.53 -3.57 17.00
CA GLY A 75 -0.30 -3.07 16.38
C GLY A 75 -0.13 -3.47 14.91
N ASN A 76 -1.21 -3.85 14.22
CA ASN A 76 -1.19 -4.14 12.79
C ASN A 76 -0.79 -2.93 11.95
N SER A 77 -0.95 -1.72 12.47
CA SER A 77 -0.44 -0.47 11.90
C SER A 77 1.09 -0.37 11.87
N LEU A 78 1.83 -1.20 12.61
CA LEU A 78 3.31 -1.24 12.57
C LEU A 78 3.85 -2.38 11.71
N LYS A 79 2.95 -3.27 11.25
CA LYS A 79 3.28 -4.37 10.34
C LYS A 79 3.23 -3.84 8.90
N ARG A 80 3.25 -4.72 7.91
CA ARG A 80 3.32 -4.29 6.50
C ARG A 80 1.98 -4.10 5.81
N TYR A 81 0.87 -4.23 6.54
CA TYR A 81 -0.47 -4.27 5.98
C TYR A 81 -0.89 -3.02 5.19
N SER A 82 -1.69 -3.21 4.14
CA SER A 82 -2.28 -2.12 3.35
C SER A 82 -3.68 -2.45 2.86
N ASN A 83 -4.52 -1.42 2.77
CA ASN A 83 -5.88 -1.50 2.20
C ASN A 83 -6.04 -0.71 0.90
N VAL A 84 -4.94 -0.31 0.25
CA VAL A 84 -4.97 0.53 -0.97
C VAL A 84 -5.58 -0.21 -2.16
N SER A 85 -5.52 -1.54 -2.20
CA SER A 85 -6.20 -2.35 -3.23
C SER A 85 -7.71 -2.04 -3.32
N LEU A 86 -8.37 -1.71 -2.19
CA LEU A 86 -9.79 -1.38 -2.14
C LEU A 86 -10.14 -0.16 -2.99
N PHE A 87 -9.18 0.76 -3.21
CA PHE A 87 -9.38 1.89 -4.10
C PHE A 87 -9.66 1.43 -5.54
N PHE A 88 -8.84 0.50 -6.04
CA PHE A 88 -8.97 -0.04 -7.40
C PHE A 88 -10.21 -0.93 -7.55
N GLU A 89 -10.49 -1.76 -6.53
CA GLU A 89 -11.71 -2.56 -6.47
C GLU A 89 -12.97 -1.68 -6.56
N LYS A 90 -12.98 -0.56 -5.83
CA LYS A 90 -14.09 0.39 -5.84
C LYS A 90 -14.28 1.07 -7.20
N LEU A 91 -13.20 1.29 -7.95
CA LEU A 91 -13.24 1.80 -9.31
C LEU A 91 -13.63 0.74 -10.34
N GLY A 92 -13.74 -0.54 -9.95
CA GLY A 92 -13.99 -1.66 -10.86
C GLY A 92 -12.79 -1.98 -11.75
N ILE A 93 -11.60 -1.48 -11.40
CA ILE A 93 -10.34 -1.79 -12.06
C ILE A 93 -9.75 -2.96 -11.28
N VAL A 94 -10.12 -4.17 -11.66
CA VAL A 94 -9.60 -5.39 -11.03
C VAL A 94 -8.76 -6.12 -12.08
N LEU A 95 -7.56 -6.54 -11.70
CA LEU A 95 -6.75 -7.41 -12.55
C LEU A 95 -7.38 -8.82 -12.50
N TYR A 96 -7.70 -9.36 -13.68
CA TYR A 96 -8.28 -10.70 -13.83
C TYR A 96 -7.21 -11.74 -14.12
#